data_AF-A0AAC8XHT2-F1
#
_entry.id   AF-A0AAC8XHT2-F1
#
_cell.length_a   1.000
_cell.length_b   1.000
_cell.length_c   1.000
_cell.angle_alpha   90.00
_cell.angle_beta   90.00
_cell.angle_gamma   90.00
#
_symmetry.space_group_name_H-M   'P 1'
#
loop_
_entity.id
_entity.type
_entity.pdbx_description
1 polymer ?
#
loop_
_entity_poly.entity_id
_entity_poly.type
_entity_poly.pdbx_seq_one_letter_code
_entity_poly.pdbx_strand_id
1 'polypeptide(L)'
;MNKGVEPETVAENYGKLNPEQPPVFIDFLKLRVDDVEAPNPYFEMIALQLLKYSLLISHRQCNRSRGYDCAYKIVTTTQAQNVVGKIEYSERYKRVLLELTGLGCACIESVEPDYIWLQALVAQPAVTIRRIDLALDDESGLYQIEKIDKDYSRGRFNAESGKRPKKENLGNKVEGRTRYIGGPTAYKRGRFYEKGKQLKLTHCRPWMRHEVRLVSNDRDRIPDEAIRNRAGYFYSAFPRALRKLLGKHSVIPVTERFMREYVSDISTRVASCKRQYGPLIGTLTEHHGAKATCEMLSRMGRSKVIELPPFFDEVSLADCTDIIALQSGEAK
;
A
#
# COMPACT_ATOMS: atom_id res chain seq x y z
N MET A 1 -13.38 -24.82 23.29
CA MET A 1 -11.94 -25.13 23.24
C MET A 1 -11.43 -24.60 21.90
N ASN A 2 -10.79 -23.43 21.94
CA ASN A 2 -10.24 -22.78 20.75
C ASN A 2 -8.98 -23.54 20.32
N LYS A 3 -9.07 -24.29 19.22
CA LYS A 3 -7.86 -24.66 18.47
C LYS A 3 -7.45 -23.42 17.69
N GLY A 4 -6.34 -22.82 18.08
CA GLY A 4 -5.73 -21.73 17.34
C GLY A 4 -5.46 -22.18 15.91
N VAL A 5 -5.84 -21.36 14.94
CA VAL A 5 -5.41 -21.53 13.56
C VAL A 5 -3.90 -21.28 13.56
N GLU A 6 -3.14 -22.33 13.24
CA GLU A 6 -1.67 -22.29 13.12
C GLU A 6 -1.28 -21.25 12.04
N PRO A 7 -0.39 -20.29 12.34
CA PRO A 7 0.04 -19.25 11.39
C PRO A 7 0.56 -19.79 10.04
N GLU A 8 1.07 -21.02 10.02
CA GLU A 8 1.67 -21.65 8.84
C GLU A 8 0.66 -21.95 7.74
N THR A 9 -0.58 -22.31 8.08
CA THR A 9 -1.62 -22.66 7.08
C THR A 9 -2.07 -21.49 6.22
N VAL A 10 -1.89 -20.26 6.69
CA VAL A 10 -2.25 -19.04 5.94
C VAL A 10 -1.16 -18.70 4.92
N ALA A 11 0.10 -19.03 5.19
CA ALA A 11 1.23 -18.70 4.31
C ALA A 11 1.33 -19.59 3.07
N GLU A 12 0.87 -20.85 3.15
CA GLU A 12 1.03 -21.83 2.06
C GLU A 12 0.19 -21.52 0.81
N ASN A 13 -0.88 -20.70 0.93
CA ASN A 13 -1.82 -20.44 -0.16
C ASN A 13 -1.57 -19.14 -0.96
N TYR A 14 -0.54 -18.34 -0.63
CA TYR A 14 -0.32 -17.03 -1.25
C TYR A 14 0.93 -16.95 -2.14
N GLY A 15 0.91 -17.68 -3.25
CA GLY A 15 1.91 -17.55 -4.31
C GLY A 15 3.32 -18.02 -3.92
N LYS A 16 4.14 -18.29 -4.93
CA LYS A 16 5.52 -18.77 -4.70
C LYS A 16 6.41 -17.61 -4.26
N LEU A 17 7.11 -17.76 -3.13
CA LEU A 17 8.15 -16.84 -2.68
C LEU A 17 9.30 -16.82 -3.72
N ASN A 18 9.72 -15.63 -4.16
CA ASN A 18 10.97 -15.46 -4.90
C ASN A 18 12.10 -15.09 -3.91
N PRO A 19 13.05 -16.00 -3.62
CA PRO A 19 14.13 -15.75 -2.66
C PRO A 19 15.11 -14.63 -3.08
N GLU A 20 15.11 -14.21 -4.35
CA GLU A 20 15.97 -13.13 -4.85
C GLU A 20 15.33 -11.73 -4.71
N GLN A 21 14.02 -11.65 -4.50
CA GLN A 21 13.33 -10.37 -4.36
C GLN A 21 13.69 -9.72 -3.01
N PRO A 22 14.03 -8.41 -2.96
CA PRO A 22 14.23 -7.73 -1.69
C PRO A 22 12.90 -7.54 -0.94
N PRO A 23 12.89 -7.62 0.40
CA PRO A 23 11.69 -7.42 1.24
C PRO A 23 11.18 -5.97 1.24
N VAL A 24 11.94 -5.05 0.63
CA VAL A 24 11.57 -3.65 0.48
C VAL A 24 10.81 -3.47 -0.82
N PHE A 25 9.62 -2.87 -0.76
CA PHE A 25 8.76 -2.58 -1.90
C PHE A 25 8.48 -1.08 -2.04
N ILE A 26 7.92 -0.68 -3.18
CA ILE A 26 7.50 0.70 -3.43
C ILE A 26 6.03 0.86 -3.01
N ASP A 27 5.77 1.73 -2.04
CA ASP A 27 4.42 2.00 -1.50
C ASP A 27 3.82 3.32 -2.01
N PHE A 28 4.60 4.09 -2.76
CA PHE A 28 4.15 5.29 -3.48
C PHE A 28 5.21 5.72 -4.49
N LEU A 29 4.80 6.17 -5.67
CA LEU A 29 5.70 6.75 -6.66
C LEU A 29 5.09 8.01 -7.29
N LYS A 30 5.90 9.05 -7.44
CA LYS A 30 5.57 10.22 -8.26
C LYS A 30 6.72 10.56 -9.17
N LEU A 31 6.44 10.60 -10.47
CA LEU A 31 7.37 10.99 -11.52
C LEU A 31 6.93 12.32 -12.11
N ARG A 32 7.90 13.13 -12.51
CA ARG A 32 7.72 14.26 -13.42
C ARG A 32 8.43 13.95 -14.71
N VAL A 33 7.76 14.22 -15.82
CA VAL A 33 8.31 14.05 -17.16
C VAL A 33 8.27 15.43 -17.79
N ASP A 34 9.43 16.02 -18.02
CA ASP A 34 9.55 17.31 -18.69
C ASP A 34 9.59 17.08 -20.23
N ASP A 35 9.63 18.14 -21.03
CA ASP A 35 9.71 18.09 -22.50
C ASP A 35 8.57 17.32 -23.21
N VAL A 36 7.36 17.35 -22.65
CA VAL A 36 6.15 16.78 -23.25
C VAL A 36 5.39 17.88 -24.00
N GLU A 37 5.53 17.93 -25.31
CA GLU A 37 4.91 18.98 -26.15
C GLU A 37 3.39 18.92 -26.22
N ALA A 38 2.85 17.69 -26.21
CA ALA A 38 1.42 17.42 -26.26
C ALA A 38 1.07 16.24 -25.33
N PRO A 39 -0.05 16.31 -24.59
CA PRO A 39 -0.39 15.29 -23.60
C PRO A 39 -0.80 13.97 -24.24
N ASN A 40 -1.56 14.00 -25.35
CA ASN A 40 -2.25 12.81 -25.87
C ASN A 40 -1.30 11.67 -26.25
N PRO A 41 -0.24 11.88 -27.06
CA PRO A 41 0.69 10.80 -27.41
C PRO A 41 1.36 10.19 -26.17
N TYR A 42 1.73 11.03 -25.19
CA TYR A 42 2.35 10.56 -23.96
C TYR A 42 1.36 9.77 -23.08
N PHE A 43 0.12 10.25 -22.96
CA PHE A 43 -0.93 9.57 -22.19
C PHE A 43 -1.30 8.24 -22.81
N GLU A 44 -1.36 8.13 -24.15
CA GLU A 44 -1.60 6.88 -24.86
C GLU A 44 -0.47 5.87 -24.63
N MET A 45 0.79 6.30 -24.72
CA MET A 45 1.95 5.45 -24.40
C MET A 45 1.87 4.91 -22.97
N ILE A 46 1.57 5.77 -22.00
CA ILE A 46 1.40 5.35 -20.59
C ILE A 46 0.19 4.43 -20.44
N ALA A 47 -0.93 4.71 -21.10
CA ALA A 47 -2.14 3.88 -21.04
C ALA A 47 -1.86 2.46 -21.53
N LEU A 48 -1.18 2.31 -22.67
CA LEU A 48 -0.82 0.99 -23.23
C LEU A 48 0.02 0.17 -22.25
N GLN A 49 0.94 0.81 -21.53
CA GLN A 49 1.76 0.11 -20.56
C GLN A 49 0.98 -0.23 -19.28
N LEU A 50 0.10 0.67 -18.82
CA LEU A 50 -0.76 0.43 -17.66
C LEU A 50 -1.69 -0.78 -17.83
N LEU A 51 -2.13 -1.07 -19.05
CA LEU A 51 -2.97 -2.24 -19.34
C LEU A 51 -2.31 -3.57 -18.96
N LYS A 52 -0.97 -3.67 -19.02
CA LYS A 52 -0.22 -4.88 -18.59
C LYS A 52 -0.38 -5.19 -17.10
N TYR A 53 -0.75 -4.17 -16.31
CA TYR A 53 -0.93 -4.26 -14.87
C TYR A 53 -2.40 -4.18 -14.47
N SER A 54 -3.32 -4.39 -15.42
CA SER A 54 -4.76 -4.26 -15.20
C SER A 54 -5.15 -2.86 -14.68
N LEU A 55 -4.48 -1.83 -15.20
CA LEU A 55 -4.74 -0.43 -14.91
C LEU A 55 -5.15 0.33 -16.18
N LEU A 56 -5.95 1.39 -16.02
CA LEU A 56 -6.35 2.27 -17.12
C LEU A 56 -6.38 3.75 -16.68
N ILE A 57 -6.12 4.65 -17.62
CA ILE A 57 -6.37 6.08 -17.43
C ILE A 57 -7.87 6.31 -17.65
N SER A 58 -8.57 6.75 -16.61
CA SER A 58 -10.00 7.01 -16.71
C SER A 58 -10.28 8.26 -17.53
N HIS A 59 -11.43 8.29 -18.22
CA HIS A 59 -11.93 9.51 -18.89
C HIS A 59 -12.42 10.58 -17.91
N ARG A 60 -12.41 10.32 -16.60
CA ARG A 60 -12.93 11.22 -15.57
C ARG A 60 -11.83 12.17 -15.11
N GLN A 61 -12.03 13.46 -15.34
CA GLN A 61 -11.16 14.47 -14.76
C GLN A 61 -11.20 14.43 -13.23
N CYS A 62 -10.08 14.82 -12.62
CA CYS A 62 -9.94 14.90 -11.17
C CYS A 62 -9.20 16.17 -10.74
N ASN A 63 -9.07 16.36 -9.43
CA ASN A 63 -8.40 17.53 -8.88
C ASN A 63 -6.95 17.59 -9.35
N ARG A 64 -6.64 18.67 -10.07
CA ARG A 64 -5.32 18.96 -10.59
C ARG A 64 -4.44 19.69 -9.57
N SER A 65 -3.15 19.40 -9.63
CA SER A 65 -2.10 20.10 -8.90
C SER A 65 -1.98 21.53 -9.41
N ARG A 66 -1.51 22.44 -8.56
CA ARG A 66 -1.29 23.84 -8.95
C ARG A 66 -0.33 23.91 -10.14
N GLY A 67 -0.73 24.62 -11.20
CA GLY A 67 0.07 24.79 -12.41
C GLY A 67 -0.06 23.65 -13.43
N TYR A 68 -1.02 22.73 -13.27
CA TYR A 68 -1.38 21.72 -14.26
C TYR A 68 -2.74 22.05 -14.85
N ASP A 69 -2.97 21.73 -16.12
CA ASP A 69 -4.14 22.14 -16.89
C ASP A 69 -5.21 21.04 -16.94
N CYS A 70 -4.79 19.78 -16.99
CA CYS A 70 -5.69 18.63 -16.91
C CYS A 70 -5.12 17.53 -16.00
N ALA A 71 -6.01 16.70 -15.45
CA ALA A 71 -5.67 15.58 -14.60
C ALA A 71 -6.71 14.47 -14.70
N TYR A 72 -6.25 13.23 -14.88
CA TYR A 72 -7.09 12.04 -14.99
C TYR A 72 -6.69 11.02 -13.94
N LYS A 73 -7.68 10.29 -13.40
CA LYS A 73 -7.41 9.21 -12.46
C LYS A 73 -6.87 7.99 -13.19
N ILE A 74 -5.93 7.29 -12.57
CA ILE A 74 -5.57 5.93 -12.96
C ILE A 74 -6.36 4.99 -12.06
N VAL A 75 -7.04 4.03 -12.67
CA VAL A 75 -7.94 3.10 -11.96
C VAL A 75 -7.65 1.66 -12.34
N THR A 76 -8.09 0.72 -11.51
CA THR A 76 -8.09 -0.71 -11.86
C THR A 76 -9.08 -1.00 -12.99
N THR A 77 -8.82 -2.05 -13.77
CA THR A 77 -9.76 -2.57 -14.80
C THR A 77 -10.95 -3.33 -14.21
N THR A 78 -10.89 -3.61 -12.90
CA THR A 78 -11.96 -4.27 -12.14
C THR A 78 -13.25 -3.43 -12.12
N GLN A 79 -14.37 -4.04 -11.72
CA GLN A 79 -15.69 -3.40 -11.81
C GLN A 79 -15.80 -2.15 -10.91
N ALA A 80 -15.10 -2.12 -9.76
CA ALA A 80 -15.12 -0.96 -8.87
C ALA A 80 -14.31 0.22 -9.40
N GLN A 81 -13.34 0.00 -10.30
CA GLN A 81 -12.42 1.02 -10.79
C GLN A 81 -11.74 1.79 -9.65
N ASN A 82 -11.08 1.06 -8.75
CA ASN A 82 -10.38 1.64 -7.61
C ASN A 82 -9.33 2.64 -8.09
N VAL A 83 -9.27 3.82 -7.45
CA VAL A 83 -8.30 4.87 -7.82
C VAL A 83 -6.93 4.50 -7.27
N VAL A 84 -6.00 4.24 -8.17
CA VAL A 84 -4.63 3.78 -7.86
C VAL A 84 -3.55 4.79 -8.23
N GLY A 85 -3.96 5.94 -8.76
CA GLY A 85 -3.03 6.95 -9.20
C GLY A 85 -3.71 8.09 -9.93
N LYS A 86 -2.88 8.96 -10.50
CA LYS A 86 -3.31 10.04 -11.38
C LYS A 86 -2.21 10.42 -12.36
N ILE A 87 -2.63 10.92 -13.51
CA ILE A 87 -1.76 11.52 -14.51
C ILE A 87 -2.23 12.94 -14.81
N GLU A 88 -1.30 13.89 -14.84
CA GLU A 88 -1.58 15.31 -14.97
C GLU A 88 -0.68 15.93 -16.03
N TYR A 89 -1.16 16.91 -16.78
CA TYR A 89 -0.36 17.62 -17.77
C TYR A 89 -0.40 19.14 -17.56
N SER A 90 0.72 19.80 -17.84
CA SER A 90 0.86 21.25 -17.83
C SER A 90 1.35 21.74 -19.19
N GLU A 91 0.53 22.56 -19.86
CA GLU A 91 0.82 23.20 -21.13
C GLU A 91 1.88 24.28 -20.96
N ARG A 92 1.79 25.09 -19.89
CA ARG A 92 2.76 26.15 -19.60
C ARG A 92 4.19 25.62 -19.46
N TYR A 93 4.34 24.46 -18.83
CA TYR A 93 5.64 23.88 -18.50
C TYR A 93 6.01 22.67 -19.36
N LYS A 94 5.16 22.30 -20.33
CA LYS A 94 5.34 21.13 -21.21
C LYS A 94 5.75 19.88 -20.43
N ARG A 95 4.97 19.53 -19.41
CA ARG A 95 5.34 18.45 -18.49
C ARG A 95 4.16 17.64 -17.99
N VAL A 96 4.44 16.38 -17.67
CA VAL A 96 3.51 15.42 -17.08
C VAL A 96 3.88 15.11 -15.63
N LEU A 97 2.89 14.92 -14.76
CA LEU A 97 3.05 14.20 -13.51
C LEU A 97 2.36 12.86 -13.59
N LEU A 98 3.07 11.81 -13.22
CA LEU A 98 2.52 10.48 -13.02
C LEU A 98 2.63 10.14 -11.54
N GLU A 99 1.52 9.79 -10.90
CA GLU A 99 1.45 9.38 -9.51
C GLU A 99 0.80 8.01 -9.40
N LEU A 100 1.43 7.11 -8.64
CA LEU A 100 0.94 5.78 -8.31
C LEU A 100 0.91 5.64 -6.78
N THR A 101 -0.23 5.17 -6.26
CA THR A 101 -0.40 4.84 -4.83
C THR A 101 0.22 3.48 -4.52
N GLY A 102 0.22 3.07 -3.25
CA GLY A 102 0.69 1.73 -2.87
C GLY A 102 -0.02 0.60 -3.61
N LEU A 103 -1.32 0.72 -3.86
CA LEU A 103 -2.06 -0.24 -4.69
C LEU A 103 -1.65 -0.17 -6.17
N GLY A 104 -1.37 1.02 -6.72
CA GLY A 104 -0.88 1.16 -8.09
C GLY A 104 0.50 0.54 -8.27
N CYS A 105 1.41 0.76 -7.31
CA CYS A 105 2.73 0.12 -7.29
C CYS A 105 2.62 -1.40 -7.09
N ALA A 106 1.67 -1.87 -6.27
CA ALA A 106 1.41 -3.28 -6.05
C ALA A 106 0.92 -4.01 -7.30
N CYS A 107 0.05 -3.39 -8.12
CA CYS A 107 -0.35 -3.96 -9.41
C CYS A 107 0.82 -4.13 -10.39
N ILE A 108 1.84 -3.27 -10.30
CA ILE A 108 3.06 -3.42 -11.09
C ILE A 108 3.90 -4.56 -10.50
N GLU A 109 4.12 -4.55 -9.18
CA GLU A 109 4.90 -5.57 -8.47
C GLU A 109 4.35 -6.99 -8.69
N SER A 110 3.03 -7.17 -8.77
CA SER A 110 2.41 -8.48 -8.97
C SER A 110 2.72 -9.09 -10.34
N VAL A 111 3.07 -8.27 -11.33
CA VAL A 111 3.40 -8.72 -12.70
C VAL A 111 4.92 -8.69 -12.93
N GLU A 112 5.59 -7.62 -12.47
CA GLU A 112 7.05 -7.45 -12.54
C GLU A 112 7.60 -6.98 -11.18
N PRO A 113 7.99 -7.91 -10.28
CA PRO A 113 8.47 -7.57 -8.94
C PRO A 113 9.68 -6.64 -8.89
N ASP A 114 10.44 -6.53 -9.98
CA ASP A 114 11.59 -5.65 -10.10
C ASP A 114 11.28 -4.30 -10.74
N TYR A 115 10.02 -4.04 -11.15
CA TYR A 115 9.59 -2.76 -11.71
C TYR A 115 10.42 -2.35 -12.96
N ILE A 116 10.68 -3.29 -13.88
CA ILE A 116 11.56 -3.09 -15.05
C ILE A 116 11.06 -1.93 -15.91
N TRP A 117 9.76 -1.84 -16.15
CA TRP A 117 9.21 -0.70 -16.89
C TRP A 117 9.50 0.64 -16.20
N LEU A 118 9.29 0.72 -14.88
CA LEU A 118 9.56 1.96 -14.15
C LEU A 118 11.04 2.31 -14.16
N GLN A 119 11.94 1.32 -14.08
CA GLN A 119 13.39 1.52 -14.25
C GLN A 119 13.71 2.12 -15.63
N ALA A 120 13.12 1.56 -16.70
CA ALA A 120 13.31 2.08 -18.06
C ALA A 120 12.72 3.48 -18.25
N LEU A 121 11.59 3.78 -17.58
CA LEU A 121 10.97 5.10 -17.63
C LEU A 121 11.84 6.15 -16.95
N VAL A 122 12.35 5.89 -15.75
CA VAL A 122 13.19 6.87 -15.02
C VAL A 122 14.58 7.05 -15.62
N ALA A 123 15.08 6.05 -16.36
CA ALA A 123 16.36 6.18 -17.07
C ALA A 123 16.35 7.21 -18.21
N GLN A 124 15.17 7.71 -18.61
CA GLN A 124 15.05 8.75 -19.62
C GLN A 124 15.46 10.12 -19.04
N PRO A 125 16.28 10.92 -19.75
CA PRO A 125 16.79 12.20 -19.23
C PRO A 125 15.71 13.22 -18.81
N ALA A 126 14.54 13.16 -19.46
CA ALA A 126 13.41 14.05 -19.18
C ALA A 126 12.58 13.62 -17.96
N VAL A 127 12.85 12.44 -17.39
CA VAL A 127 12.09 11.89 -16.27
C VAL A 127 12.82 12.14 -14.96
N THR A 128 12.09 12.54 -13.93
CA THR A 128 12.62 12.78 -12.59
C THR A 128 11.69 12.20 -11.54
N ILE A 129 12.24 11.44 -10.60
CA ILE A 129 11.51 10.98 -9.42
C ILE A 129 11.26 12.17 -8.49
N ARG A 130 9.97 12.52 -8.33
CA ARG A 130 9.51 13.58 -7.41
C ARG A 130 9.23 13.06 -6.01
N ARG A 131 8.78 11.82 -5.89
CA ARG A 131 8.60 11.13 -4.61
C ARG A 131 8.69 9.63 -4.80
N ILE A 132 9.32 8.95 -3.86
CA ILE A 132 9.26 7.49 -3.72
C ILE A 132 9.12 7.16 -2.24
N ASP A 133 8.17 6.29 -1.91
CA ASP A 133 8.03 5.76 -0.55
C ASP A 133 8.44 4.30 -0.59
N LEU A 134 9.51 3.98 0.13
CA LEU A 134 10.06 2.62 0.25
C LEU A 134 9.59 2.01 1.56
N ALA A 135 8.99 0.83 1.52
CA ALA A 135 8.39 0.20 2.68
C ALA A 135 8.98 -1.18 2.95
N LEU A 136 9.07 -1.54 4.23
CA LEU A 136 9.38 -2.88 4.72
C LEU A 136 8.36 -3.26 5.79
N ASP A 137 7.83 -4.47 5.69
CA ASP A 137 6.95 -5.07 6.68
C ASP A 137 7.76 -5.97 7.62
N ASP A 138 7.71 -5.66 8.92
CA ASP A 138 8.33 -6.42 10.02
C ASP A 138 7.21 -7.12 10.82
N GLU A 139 6.97 -8.39 10.47
CA GLU A 139 5.96 -9.22 11.14
C GLU A 139 6.47 -9.88 12.43
N SER A 140 7.79 -9.90 12.61
CA SER A 140 8.43 -10.39 13.83
C SER A 140 8.37 -9.38 14.98
N GLY A 141 8.08 -8.12 14.68
CA GLY A 141 8.12 -7.02 15.64
C GLY A 141 9.54 -6.73 16.18
N LEU A 142 10.58 -7.00 15.39
CA LEU A 142 11.98 -6.78 15.73
C LEU A 142 12.29 -5.30 16.00
N TYR A 143 11.57 -4.38 15.35
CA TYR A 143 11.76 -2.94 15.46
C TYR A 143 10.46 -2.17 15.77
N GLN A 144 9.80 -2.57 16.85
CA GLN A 144 8.61 -1.90 17.40
C GLN A 144 8.86 -0.46 17.89
N ILE A 145 7.74 0.24 18.16
CA ILE A 145 7.66 1.65 18.56
C ILE A 145 8.58 2.00 19.73
N GLU A 146 8.68 1.15 20.74
CA GLU A 146 9.54 1.33 21.92
C GLU A 146 11.01 1.42 21.52
N LYS A 147 11.43 0.57 20.57
CA LYS A 147 12.80 0.54 20.07
C LYS A 147 13.10 1.73 19.18
N ILE A 148 12.13 2.17 18.37
CA ILE A 148 12.20 3.41 17.60
C ILE A 148 12.33 4.62 18.54
N ASP A 149 11.54 4.70 19.61
CA ASP A 149 11.59 5.78 20.58
C ASP A 149 12.95 5.82 21.31
N LYS A 150 13.48 4.64 21.67
CA LYS A 150 14.83 4.49 22.26
C LYS A 150 15.93 4.91 21.29
N ASP A 151 15.89 4.44 20.04
CA ASP A 151 16.88 4.79 19.02
C ASP A 151 16.83 6.27 18.64
N TYR A 152 15.63 6.85 18.60
CA TYR A 152 15.48 8.29 18.49
C TYR A 152 16.18 8.98 19.65
N SER A 153 15.87 8.66 20.92
CA SER A 153 16.51 9.31 22.07
C SER A 153 18.05 9.28 21.98
N ARG A 154 18.61 8.15 21.52
CA ARG A 154 20.05 7.91 21.31
C ARG A 154 20.65 8.54 20.05
N GLY A 155 19.88 9.33 19.31
CA GLY A 155 20.36 10.02 18.10
C GLY A 155 20.65 9.09 16.92
N ARG A 156 20.09 7.87 16.88
CA ARG A 156 20.31 6.91 15.78
C ARG A 156 19.64 7.32 14.47
N PHE A 157 18.74 8.28 14.50
CA PHE A 157 18.15 8.88 13.31
C PHE A 157 18.85 10.17 12.86
N ASN A 158 19.85 10.65 13.63
CA ASN A 158 20.59 11.85 13.26
C ASN A 158 21.46 11.57 12.02
N ALA A 159 21.56 12.57 11.15
CA ALA A 159 22.60 12.62 10.14
C ALA A 159 23.98 12.84 10.81
N GLU A 160 25.05 12.63 10.06
CA GLU A 160 26.42 12.89 10.53
C GLU A 160 26.63 14.36 10.87
N SER A 161 26.01 15.25 10.10
CA SER A 161 26.03 16.69 10.32
C SER A 161 24.61 17.28 10.24
N GLY A 162 24.44 18.50 10.76
CA GLY A 162 23.17 19.23 10.72
C GLY A 162 22.23 18.95 11.90
N LYS A 163 21.01 19.50 11.78
CA LYS A 163 20.02 19.50 12.86
C LYS A 163 19.40 18.11 13.04
N ARG A 164 19.26 17.69 14.30
CA ARG A 164 18.50 16.51 14.69
C ARG A 164 17.09 16.53 14.06
N PRO A 165 16.64 15.44 13.41
CA PRO A 165 15.31 15.40 12.80
C PRO A 165 14.22 15.53 13.87
N LYS A 166 13.15 16.26 13.57
CA LYS A 166 11.97 16.32 14.45
C LYS A 166 11.28 14.96 14.52
N LYS A 167 10.75 14.60 15.69
CA LYS A 167 9.86 13.45 15.87
C LYS A 167 8.44 13.92 16.14
N GLU A 168 7.48 13.31 15.46
CA GLU A 168 6.05 13.47 15.69
C GLU A 168 5.45 12.10 16.04
N ASN A 169 4.62 12.06 17.09
CA ASN A 169 3.99 10.85 17.60
C ASN A 169 2.48 10.95 17.37
N LEU A 170 1.87 9.96 16.73
CA LEU A 170 0.43 9.85 16.58
C LEU A 170 -0.08 8.52 17.11
N GLY A 171 -1.38 8.47 17.42
CA GLY A 171 -2.10 7.27 17.84
C GLY A 171 -1.82 6.83 19.28
N ASN A 172 -2.46 5.72 19.66
CA ASN A 172 -2.43 5.18 21.02
C ASN A 172 -2.16 3.66 21.00
N LYS A 173 -1.94 3.06 22.18
CA LYS A 173 -1.56 1.63 22.27
C LYS A 173 -2.64 0.67 21.77
N VAL A 174 -3.91 1.10 21.75
CA VAL A 174 -5.08 0.27 21.39
C VAL A 174 -5.26 0.27 19.88
N GLU A 175 -5.41 1.45 19.28
CA GLU A 175 -5.69 1.63 17.85
C GLU A 175 -4.43 1.55 16.98
N GLY A 176 -3.26 1.64 17.60
CA GLY A 176 -1.97 1.63 16.91
C GLY A 176 -1.29 2.99 16.96
N ARG A 177 0.04 2.95 17.04
CA ARG A 177 0.91 4.11 17.14
C ARG A 177 1.67 4.31 15.85
N THR A 178 1.92 5.57 15.53
CA THR A 178 2.79 6.01 14.44
C THR A 178 3.88 6.93 14.98
N ARG A 179 5.08 6.82 14.41
CA ARG A 179 6.23 7.72 14.64
C ARG A 179 6.69 8.26 13.30
N TYR A 180 6.64 9.57 13.14
CA TYR A 180 7.29 10.25 12.04
C TYR A 180 8.63 10.80 12.49
N ILE A 181 9.69 10.56 11.71
CA ILE A 181 11.03 11.07 11.95
C ILE A 181 11.47 11.90 10.73
N GLY A 182 11.66 13.21 10.93
CA GLY A 182 11.89 14.18 9.87
C GLY A 182 10.67 15.05 9.58
N GLY A 183 10.92 16.23 9.01
CA GLY A 183 9.86 17.19 8.67
C GLY A 183 9.03 16.74 7.46
N PRO A 184 7.76 17.21 7.33
CA PRO A 184 6.89 16.85 6.21
C PRO A 184 7.39 17.35 4.84
N THR A 185 8.21 18.41 4.84
CA THR A 185 8.83 19.01 3.64
C THR A 185 10.29 18.61 3.45
N ALA A 186 10.86 17.83 4.37
CA ALA A 186 12.24 17.38 4.27
C ALA A 186 12.40 16.39 3.11
N TYR A 187 13.60 16.35 2.51
CA TYR A 187 13.95 15.37 1.47
C TYR A 187 13.60 13.94 1.89
N LYS A 188 13.87 13.61 3.15
CA LYS A 188 13.66 12.27 3.71
C LYS A 188 12.83 12.34 4.98
N ARG A 189 11.83 11.47 5.10
CA ARG A 189 11.01 11.29 6.30
C ARG A 189 10.73 9.81 6.54
N GLY A 190 11.02 9.33 7.75
CA GLY A 190 10.62 8.00 8.19
C GLY A 190 9.20 8.02 8.75
N ARG A 191 8.41 6.98 8.48
CA ARG A 191 7.12 6.71 9.11
C ARG A 191 7.12 5.26 9.59
N PHE A 192 6.98 5.07 10.88
CA PHE A 192 7.04 3.75 11.50
C PHE A 192 5.76 3.53 12.30
N TYR A 193 5.01 2.48 12.00
CA TYR A 193 3.69 2.28 12.62
C TYR A 193 3.30 0.82 12.76
N GLU A 194 2.39 0.59 13.71
CA GLU A 194 1.82 -0.72 14.01
C GLU A 194 0.75 -1.08 12.95
N LYS A 195 1.18 -1.56 11.78
CA LYS A 195 0.33 -1.90 10.61
C LYS A 195 -0.76 -2.90 10.96
N GLY A 196 -0.45 -3.94 11.74
CA GLY A 196 -1.46 -4.92 12.20
C GLY A 196 -2.57 -4.27 13.03
N LYS A 197 -2.25 -3.25 13.85
CA LYS A 197 -3.26 -2.50 14.60
C LYS A 197 -4.04 -1.52 13.72
N GLN A 198 -3.38 -0.88 12.76
CA GLN A 198 -4.03 -0.02 11.76
C GLN A 198 -5.13 -0.79 11.01
N LEU A 199 -4.84 -2.04 10.64
CA LEU A 199 -5.78 -2.95 9.98
C LEU A 199 -6.72 -3.66 10.96
N LYS A 200 -6.63 -3.39 12.27
CA LYS A 200 -7.42 -4.09 13.31
C LYS A 200 -7.28 -5.62 13.25
N LEU A 201 -6.18 -6.14 12.69
CA LEU A 201 -5.90 -7.57 12.61
C LEU A 201 -5.20 -8.02 13.90
N THR A 202 -5.93 -8.71 14.77
CA THR A 202 -5.39 -9.23 16.04
C THR A 202 -4.39 -10.36 15.83
N HIS A 203 -4.63 -11.25 14.86
CA HIS A 203 -3.77 -12.39 14.55
C HIS A 203 -2.45 -12.01 13.86
N CYS A 204 -2.38 -10.88 13.14
CA CYS A 204 -1.16 -10.40 12.51
C CYS A 204 -0.28 -9.55 13.45
N ARG A 205 -0.38 -9.70 14.77
CA ARG A 205 0.46 -8.94 15.72
C ARG A 205 1.70 -9.77 16.05
N PRO A 206 2.92 -9.20 16.03
CA PRO A 206 3.26 -7.76 16.00
C PRO A 206 3.71 -7.22 14.61
N TRP A 207 2.80 -7.03 13.65
CA TRP A 207 3.13 -6.42 12.36
C TRP A 207 3.37 -4.91 12.43
N MET A 208 4.63 -4.53 12.19
CA MET A 208 5.11 -3.16 11.97
C MET A 208 5.33 -2.88 10.48
N ARG A 209 4.95 -1.69 9.99
CA ARG A 209 5.44 -1.19 8.69
C ARG A 209 6.41 -0.04 8.92
N HIS A 210 7.53 -0.12 8.21
CA HIS A 210 8.57 0.89 8.19
C HIS A 210 8.62 1.51 6.81
N GLU A 211 8.22 2.77 6.69
CA GLU A 211 8.21 3.54 5.44
C GLU A 211 9.32 4.61 5.49
N VAL A 212 10.06 4.74 4.40
CA VAL A 212 10.99 5.82 4.11
C VAL A 212 10.47 6.58 2.91
N ARG A 213 9.98 7.79 3.16
CA ARG A 213 9.55 8.73 2.13
C ARG A 213 10.74 9.57 1.67
N LEU A 214 11.05 9.53 0.39
CA LEU A 214 11.97 10.46 -0.27
C LEU A 214 11.16 11.40 -1.16
N VAL A 215 11.41 12.70 -1.09
CA VAL A 215 10.77 13.74 -1.91
C VAL A 215 11.86 14.64 -2.46
N SER A 216 12.00 14.72 -3.79
CA SER A 216 13.01 15.59 -4.38
C SER A 216 12.62 17.06 -4.22
N ASN A 217 13.64 17.88 -4.01
CA ASN A 217 13.52 19.32 -3.86
C ASN A 217 14.62 19.99 -4.71
N ASP A 218 14.74 21.31 -4.62
CA ASP A 218 15.69 22.06 -5.47
C ASP A 218 17.16 21.73 -5.17
N ARG A 219 17.45 21.27 -3.94
CA ARG A 219 18.78 20.86 -3.51
C ARG A 219 19.04 19.37 -3.72
N ASP A 220 18.07 18.53 -3.33
CA ASP A 220 18.25 17.09 -3.27
C ASP A 220 17.39 16.37 -4.33
N ARG A 221 18.05 15.66 -5.24
CA ARG A 221 17.38 14.78 -6.21
C ARG A 221 17.24 13.35 -5.66
N ILE A 222 16.26 12.63 -6.17
CA ILE A 222 16.13 11.18 -5.92
C ILE A 222 16.78 10.49 -7.11
N PRO A 223 17.83 9.69 -6.91
CA PRO A 223 18.48 8.97 -8.00
C PRO A 223 17.59 7.88 -8.59
N ASP A 224 17.73 7.64 -9.90
CA ASP A 224 16.90 6.69 -10.65
C ASP A 224 17.11 5.25 -10.19
N GLU A 225 18.33 4.93 -9.73
CA GLU A 225 18.67 3.64 -9.14
C GLU A 225 17.90 3.35 -7.84
N ALA A 226 17.17 4.31 -7.25
CA ALA A 226 16.34 4.08 -6.08
C ALA A 226 15.20 3.07 -6.33
N ILE A 227 14.75 2.90 -7.58
CA ILE A 227 13.77 1.87 -7.95
C ILE A 227 14.43 0.48 -7.94
N ARG A 228 15.59 0.35 -8.60
CA ARG A 228 16.32 -0.91 -8.72
C ARG A 228 16.95 -1.35 -7.39
N ASN A 229 17.63 -0.44 -6.70
CA ASN A 229 18.31 -0.64 -5.42
C ASN A 229 17.46 -0.15 -4.23
N ARG A 230 16.16 -0.47 -4.25
CA ARG A 230 15.20 -0.06 -3.21
C ARG A 230 15.66 -0.41 -1.78
N ALA A 231 16.19 -1.61 -1.57
CA ALA A 231 16.71 -2.01 -0.27
C ALA A 231 17.88 -1.13 0.20
N GLY A 232 18.85 -0.84 -0.68
CA GLY A 232 19.98 0.03 -0.36
C GLY A 232 19.54 1.43 0.06
N TYR A 233 18.60 2.04 -0.66
CA TYR A 233 18.06 3.37 -0.33
C TYR A 233 17.24 3.34 0.98
N PHE A 234 16.46 2.29 1.22
CA PHE A 234 15.73 2.13 2.47
C PHE A 234 16.66 2.03 3.68
N TYR A 235 17.68 1.17 3.65
CA TYR A 235 18.58 0.98 4.80
C TYR A 235 19.52 2.17 5.00
N SER A 236 19.96 2.83 3.93
CA SER A 236 20.83 4.01 4.00
C SER A 236 20.10 5.30 4.40
N ALA A 237 18.77 5.32 4.36
CA ALA A 237 17.98 6.46 4.80
C ALA A 237 18.19 6.78 6.29
N PHE A 238 18.22 5.78 7.17
CA PHE A 238 18.58 5.99 8.58
C PHE A 238 19.53 4.88 9.03
N PRO A 239 20.80 4.92 8.60
CA PRO A 239 21.67 3.74 8.60
C PRO A 239 21.95 3.21 10.00
N ARG A 240 22.05 4.10 10.99
CA ARG A 240 22.27 3.70 12.40
C ARG A 240 21.03 3.09 13.06
N ALA A 241 19.84 3.32 12.50
CA ALA A 241 18.56 2.81 13.00
C ALA A 241 18.11 1.56 12.22
N LEU A 242 18.06 1.65 10.89
CA LEU A 242 17.44 0.66 10.01
C LEU A 242 18.35 -0.53 9.65
N ARG A 243 19.68 -0.41 9.76
CA ARG A 243 20.59 -1.55 9.50
C ARG A 243 20.27 -2.78 10.36
N LYS A 244 19.58 -2.62 11.48
CA LYS A 244 19.15 -3.72 12.37
C LYS A 244 18.15 -4.68 11.72
N LEU A 245 17.43 -4.23 10.70
CA LEU A 245 16.45 -5.00 9.92
C LEU A 245 17.11 -5.73 8.74
N LEU A 246 18.34 -5.36 8.36
CA LEU A 246 19.04 -5.94 7.21
C LEU A 246 19.24 -7.45 7.38
N GLY A 247 18.78 -8.22 6.39
CA GLY A 247 18.90 -9.68 6.37
C GLY A 247 18.02 -10.40 7.40
N LYS A 248 17.03 -9.72 7.98
CA LYS A 248 16.15 -10.29 9.03
C LYS A 248 14.70 -10.49 8.61
N HIS A 249 14.35 -10.09 7.38
CA HIS A 249 12.99 -10.17 6.87
C HIS A 249 12.99 -10.87 5.52
N SER A 250 12.06 -11.80 5.37
CA SER A 250 11.73 -12.41 4.09
C SER A 250 10.76 -11.52 3.33
N VAL A 251 10.66 -11.74 2.02
CA VAL A 251 9.62 -11.11 1.20
C VAL A 251 8.26 -11.61 1.67
N ILE A 252 7.33 -10.69 1.88
CA ILE A 252 5.92 -11.01 2.01
C ILE A 252 5.29 -10.73 0.64
N PRO A 253 4.74 -11.74 -0.06
CA PRO A 253 4.15 -11.55 -1.38
C PRO A 253 3.11 -10.44 -1.41
N VAL A 254 3.02 -9.71 -2.53
CA VAL A 254 2.05 -8.62 -2.70
C VAL A 254 0.61 -9.10 -2.51
N THR A 255 0.31 -10.33 -2.97
CA THR A 255 -0.96 -11.01 -2.75
C THR A 255 -1.25 -11.19 -1.26
N GLU A 256 -0.28 -11.67 -0.48
CA GLU A 256 -0.48 -11.83 0.97
C GLU A 256 -0.71 -10.48 1.66
N ARG A 257 0.11 -9.45 1.34
CA ARG A 257 -0.04 -8.11 1.95
C ARG A 257 -1.43 -7.54 1.73
N PHE A 258 -1.96 -7.63 0.51
CA PHE A 258 -3.28 -7.11 0.17
C PHE A 258 -4.43 -7.99 0.66
N MET A 259 -4.26 -9.31 0.76
CA MET A 259 -5.29 -10.16 1.35
C MET A 259 -5.55 -9.82 2.79
N ARG A 260 -4.51 -9.51 3.55
CA ARG A 260 -4.68 -9.09 4.95
C ARG A 260 -5.46 -7.78 5.05
N GLU A 261 -5.21 -6.83 4.14
CA GLU A 261 -6.01 -5.59 4.06
C GLU A 261 -7.47 -5.87 3.70
N TYR A 262 -7.71 -6.77 2.74
CA TYR A 262 -9.05 -7.22 2.36
C TYR A 262 -9.80 -7.87 3.53
N VAL A 263 -9.18 -8.85 4.21
CA VAL A 263 -9.72 -9.56 5.37
C VAL A 263 -10.09 -8.58 6.49
N SER A 264 -9.26 -7.56 6.72
CA SER A 264 -9.54 -6.48 7.67
C SER A 264 -10.83 -5.71 7.32
N ASP A 265 -10.96 -5.25 6.07
CA ASP A 265 -12.10 -4.44 5.63
C ASP A 265 -13.39 -5.27 5.62
N ILE A 266 -13.36 -6.49 5.07
CA ILE A 266 -14.55 -7.36 5.04
C ILE A 266 -14.99 -7.76 6.44
N SER A 267 -14.07 -8.09 7.36
CA SER A 267 -14.41 -8.44 8.75
C SER A 267 -15.11 -7.30 9.49
N THR A 268 -14.62 -6.06 9.31
CA THR A 268 -15.23 -4.87 9.90
C THR A 268 -16.66 -4.65 9.39
N ARG A 269 -16.89 -4.92 8.11
CA ARG A 269 -18.21 -4.79 7.48
C ARG A 269 -19.15 -5.91 7.89
N VAL A 270 -18.68 -7.15 7.96
CA VAL A 270 -19.45 -8.30 8.46
C VAL A 270 -19.88 -8.06 9.90
N ALA A 271 -18.98 -7.60 10.77
CA ALA A 271 -19.33 -7.23 12.15
C ALA A 271 -20.40 -6.13 12.21
N SER A 272 -20.27 -5.10 11.36
CA SER A 272 -21.25 -4.02 11.27
C SER A 272 -22.61 -4.49 10.75
N CYS A 273 -22.61 -5.39 9.76
CA CYS A 273 -23.82 -6.00 9.19
C CYS A 273 -24.51 -6.89 10.21
N LYS A 274 -23.76 -7.75 10.91
CA LYS A 274 -24.25 -8.61 12.00
C LYS A 274 -24.94 -7.78 13.09
N ARG A 275 -24.33 -6.67 13.51
CA ARG A 275 -24.92 -5.79 14.53
C ARG A 275 -26.17 -5.05 14.06
N GLN A 276 -26.18 -4.54 12.82
CA GLN A 276 -27.28 -3.70 12.33
C GLN A 276 -28.46 -4.50 11.80
N TYR A 277 -28.20 -5.60 11.09
CA TYR A 277 -29.19 -6.35 10.34
C TYR A 277 -29.31 -7.82 10.78
N GLY A 278 -28.41 -8.31 11.64
CA GLY A 278 -28.42 -9.69 12.12
C GLY A 278 -29.76 -10.15 12.70
N PRO A 279 -30.43 -9.37 13.58
CA PRO A 279 -31.75 -9.75 14.10
C PRO A 279 -32.79 -9.94 13.00
N LEU A 280 -32.85 -9.02 12.03
CA LEU A 280 -33.77 -9.12 10.89
C LEU A 280 -33.45 -10.34 10.02
N ILE A 281 -32.18 -10.55 9.68
CA ILE A 281 -31.73 -11.71 8.91
C ILE A 281 -32.12 -13.01 9.63
N GLY A 282 -31.96 -13.05 10.96
CA GLY A 282 -32.37 -14.18 11.80
C GLY A 282 -33.86 -14.48 11.69
N THR A 283 -34.72 -13.47 11.90
CA THR A 283 -36.19 -13.62 11.79
C THR A 283 -36.61 -14.09 10.39
N LEU A 284 -36.05 -13.51 9.33
CA LEU A 284 -36.37 -13.93 7.96
C LEU A 284 -35.92 -15.37 7.68
N THR A 285 -34.74 -15.75 8.17
CA THR A 285 -34.18 -17.09 8.00
C THR A 285 -35.05 -18.13 8.71
N GLU A 286 -35.56 -17.81 9.89
CA GLU A 286 -36.49 -18.67 10.64
C GLU A 286 -37.83 -18.85 9.90
N HIS A 287 -38.40 -17.77 9.36
CA HIS A 287 -39.71 -17.79 8.72
C HIS A 287 -39.71 -18.36 7.30
N HIS A 288 -38.64 -18.12 6.52
CA HIS A 288 -38.61 -18.38 5.08
C HIS A 288 -37.46 -19.30 4.65
N GLY A 289 -36.56 -19.66 5.57
CA GLY A 289 -35.33 -20.38 5.27
C GLY A 289 -34.22 -19.49 4.72
N ALA A 290 -32.98 -19.98 4.79
CA ALA A 290 -31.78 -19.21 4.42
C ALA A 290 -31.77 -18.79 2.94
N LYS A 291 -32.13 -19.70 2.03
CA LYS A 291 -32.12 -19.43 0.58
C LYS A 291 -33.08 -18.29 0.20
N ALA A 292 -34.34 -18.38 0.63
CA ALA A 292 -35.34 -17.36 0.33
C ALA A 292 -34.97 -16.01 0.97
N THR A 293 -34.42 -16.02 2.19
CA THR A 293 -33.94 -14.80 2.86
C THR A 293 -32.82 -14.12 2.06
N CYS A 294 -31.84 -14.90 1.58
CA CYS A 294 -30.79 -14.38 0.72
C CYS A 294 -31.35 -13.78 -0.57
N GLU A 295 -32.31 -14.43 -1.23
CA GLU A 295 -32.96 -13.93 -2.44
C GLU A 295 -33.73 -12.63 -2.18
N MET A 296 -34.42 -12.50 -1.03
CA MET A 296 -35.13 -11.28 -0.64
C MET A 296 -34.22 -10.08 -0.37
N LEU A 297 -33.07 -10.31 0.28
CA LEU A 297 -32.14 -9.25 0.68
C LEU A 297 -31.14 -8.88 -0.41
N SER A 298 -30.86 -9.81 -1.33
CA SER A 298 -29.92 -9.60 -2.42
C SER A 298 -30.48 -8.60 -3.43
N ARG A 299 -29.61 -7.70 -3.89
CA ARG A 299 -29.91 -6.79 -5.01
C ARG A 299 -28.88 -7.02 -6.10
N MET A 300 -29.31 -6.84 -7.35
CA MET A 300 -28.41 -6.80 -8.51
C MET A 300 -27.28 -5.78 -8.28
N GLY A 301 -26.04 -6.25 -8.21
CA GLY A 301 -24.85 -5.42 -8.06
C GLY A 301 -23.84 -5.97 -7.06
N ARG A 302 -22.61 -5.46 -7.11
CA ARG A 302 -21.54 -5.77 -6.15
C ARG A 302 -21.13 -4.50 -5.40
N SER A 303 -20.68 -4.66 -4.15
CA SER A 303 -20.09 -3.55 -3.41
C SER A 303 -18.82 -3.10 -4.11
N LYS A 304 -18.80 -1.84 -4.59
CA LYS A 304 -17.59 -1.23 -5.14
C LYS A 304 -16.47 -1.03 -4.10
N VAL A 305 -16.77 -1.25 -2.83
CA VAL A 305 -15.85 -0.96 -1.72
C VAL A 305 -15.05 -2.19 -1.31
N ILE A 306 -15.53 -3.39 -1.64
CA ILE A 306 -14.95 -4.67 -1.21
C ILE A 306 -14.60 -5.47 -2.48
N GLU A 307 -13.73 -4.90 -3.31
CA GLU A 307 -13.24 -5.59 -4.50
C GLU A 307 -11.79 -5.98 -4.27
N LEU A 308 -11.47 -7.24 -4.59
CA LEU A 308 -10.10 -7.68 -4.60
C LEU A 308 -9.32 -6.92 -5.69
N PRO A 309 -8.06 -6.56 -5.43
CA PRO A 309 -7.15 -6.06 -6.47
C PRO A 309 -7.13 -6.96 -7.72
N PRO A 310 -6.80 -6.40 -8.89
CA PRO A 310 -6.86 -7.13 -10.16
C PRO A 310 -5.89 -8.31 -10.29
N PHE A 311 -4.95 -8.47 -9.36
CA PHE A 311 -3.98 -9.55 -9.32
C PHE A 311 -4.39 -10.71 -8.39
N PHE A 312 -5.64 -10.73 -7.94
CA PHE A 312 -6.25 -11.89 -7.30
C PHE A 312 -7.14 -12.62 -8.29
N ASP A 313 -6.55 -13.57 -9.01
CA ASP A 313 -7.31 -14.52 -9.82
C ASP A 313 -7.95 -15.54 -8.88
N GLU A 314 -9.27 -15.45 -8.70
CA GLU A 314 -10.11 -16.41 -7.96
C GLU A 314 -9.42 -17.09 -6.76
N VAL A 315 -8.74 -16.32 -5.90
CA VAL A 315 -8.30 -16.90 -4.64
C VAL A 315 -9.55 -17.39 -3.94
N SER A 316 -9.55 -18.67 -3.58
CA SER A 316 -10.60 -19.27 -2.78
C SER A 316 -10.69 -18.50 -1.47
N LEU A 317 -11.57 -17.50 -1.42
CA LEU A 317 -11.91 -16.76 -0.20
C LEU A 317 -12.49 -17.70 0.86
N ALA A 318 -12.79 -18.95 0.51
CA ALA A 318 -13.17 -20.00 1.44
C ALA A 318 -12.13 -20.12 2.57
N ASP A 319 -10.83 -20.07 2.24
CA ASP A 319 -9.74 -20.21 3.22
C ASP A 319 -9.67 -19.04 4.22
N CYS A 320 -10.20 -17.88 3.83
CA CYS A 320 -10.29 -16.70 4.69
C CYS A 320 -11.57 -16.66 5.51
N THR A 321 -12.56 -17.53 5.24
CA THR A 321 -13.89 -17.47 5.86
C THR A 321 -13.81 -17.62 7.37
N ASP A 322 -12.98 -18.57 7.84
CA ASP A 322 -12.78 -18.80 9.27
C ASP A 322 -12.12 -17.61 9.96
N ILE A 323 -11.15 -16.97 9.29
CA ILE A 323 -10.48 -15.76 9.80
C ILE A 323 -11.48 -14.60 9.87
N ILE A 324 -12.32 -14.41 8.85
CA ILE A 324 -13.35 -13.37 8.81
C ILE A 324 -14.40 -13.60 9.90
N ALA A 325 -14.85 -14.84 10.08
CA ALA A 325 -15.82 -15.22 11.10
C ALA A 325 -15.26 -14.97 12.52
N LEU A 326 -14.01 -15.39 12.76
CA LEU A 326 -13.32 -15.18 14.03
C LEU A 326 -13.17 -13.68 14.34
N GLN A 327 -12.69 -12.89 13.39
CA GLN A 327 -12.51 -11.45 13.58
C GLN A 327 -13.81 -10.67 13.74
N SER A 328 -14.85 -11.05 13.00
CA SER A 328 -16.16 -10.39 13.10
C SER A 328 -16.92 -10.74 14.39
N GLY A 329 -16.56 -11.86 15.05
CA GLY A 329 -17.10 -12.27 16.34
C GLY A 329 -16.47 -11.59 17.56
N GLU A 330 -15.25 -11.06 17.44
CA GLU A 330 -14.51 -10.37 18.51
C GLU A 330 -14.80 -8.87 18.62
N ALA A 331 -15.59 -8.30 17.70
CA ALA A 331 -16.06 -6.93 17.79
C ALA A 331 -17.08 -6.77 18.94
N LYS A 332 -16.57 -6.69 20.17
CA LYS A 332 -17.32 -6.23 21.34
C LYS A 332 -17.44 -4.71 21.37
#